data_AF-A0A194X5M5-F1
#
_entry.id   AF-A0A194X5M5-F1
#
_cell.length_a   1.000
_cell.length_b   1.000
_cell.length_c   1.000
_cell.angle_alpha   90.00
_cell.angle_beta   90.00
_cell.angle_gamma   90.00
#
_symmetry.space_group_name_H-M   'P 1'
#
loop_
_entity.id
_entity.type
_entity.pdbx_description
1 polymer ?
#
loop_
_entity_poly.entity_id
_entity_poly.type
_entity_poly.pdbx_seq_one_letter_code
_entity_poly.pdbx_strand_id
1 'polypeptide(L)'
;MSTATSPTAPRTLYITLQYLRRDASGNKYHWGLYATSDTPPRGTLFHATDAGRQPLDLYYEERKVENPTKSKSMTVCVKIGDVSSTTAIHRCVSTVPLMSRSRIPAGERQWTCRVYVKEALNALHNAQLLSLPASVGSIERACLAVADAYLPYRLSRERPGVYNDFSWLRRGSTSRTIPMEVDPTLYYPSEMEVDSSGRYRSTRSYGSLMDVDSSGRYASSQSYGF
;
A
#
# COMPACT_ATOMS: atom_id res chain seq x y z
N MET A 1 -4.30 6.00 -24.26
CA MET A 1 -3.89 5.75 -22.86
C MET A 1 -5.01 6.28 -21.97
N SER A 2 -5.68 5.44 -21.18
CA SER A 2 -6.77 5.90 -20.29
C SER A 2 -6.16 6.68 -19.12
N THR A 3 -6.43 7.98 -19.06
CA THR A 3 -5.96 8.88 -18.01
C THR A 3 -6.76 8.65 -16.74
N ALA A 4 -6.15 7.99 -15.76
CA ALA A 4 -6.76 7.69 -14.47
C ALA A 4 -6.91 8.97 -13.62
N THR A 5 -8.08 9.60 -13.64
CA THR A 5 -8.45 10.68 -12.69
C THR A 5 -9.93 10.64 -12.30
N SER A 6 -10.51 9.44 -12.23
CA SER A 6 -11.85 9.27 -11.65
C SER A 6 -11.80 9.29 -10.12
N PRO A 7 -12.83 9.80 -9.43
CA PRO A 7 -12.96 9.57 -7.99
C PRO A 7 -13.07 8.07 -7.70
N THR A 8 -12.78 7.67 -6.46
CA THR A 8 -13.05 6.29 -6.04
C THR A 8 -14.57 6.02 -6.09
N ALA A 9 -14.94 4.79 -6.43
CA ALA A 9 -16.31 4.32 -6.50
C ALA A 9 -16.87 4.03 -5.10
N PRO A 10 -18.19 4.17 -4.88
CA PRO A 10 -18.81 3.85 -3.59
C PRO A 10 -18.73 2.36 -3.30
N ARG A 11 -18.79 1.99 -2.01
CA ARG A 11 -18.89 0.58 -1.55
C ARG A 11 -17.89 -0.35 -2.23
N THR A 12 -16.66 0.10 -2.39
CA THR A 12 -15.62 -0.57 -3.17
C THR A 12 -14.38 -0.72 -2.31
N LEU A 13 -13.72 -1.87 -2.44
CA LEU A 13 -12.41 -2.10 -1.86
C LEU A 13 -11.32 -1.89 -2.91
N TYR A 14 -10.28 -1.18 -2.51
CA TYR A 14 -9.10 -0.87 -3.30
C TYR A 14 -7.86 -1.43 -2.62
N ILE A 15 -6.86 -1.83 -3.42
CA ILE A 15 -5.47 -1.86 -2.96
C ILE A 15 -4.88 -0.48 -3.21
N THR A 16 -4.20 0.06 -2.21
CA THR A 16 -3.45 1.31 -2.31
C THR A 16 -1.96 1.02 -2.27
N LEU A 17 -1.20 1.63 -3.19
CA LEU A 17 0.26 1.61 -3.18
C LEU A 17 0.79 3.02 -3.00
N GLN A 18 1.55 3.24 -1.93
CA GLN A 18 2.21 4.52 -1.66
C GLN A 18 3.71 4.35 -1.89
N TYR A 19 4.32 5.18 -2.72
CA TYR A 19 5.74 5.08 -3.01
C TYR A 19 6.54 5.45 -1.76
N LEU A 20 7.47 4.58 -1.39
CA LEU A 20 8.39 4.80 -0.27
C LEU A 20 9.75 5.27 -0.79
N ARG A 21 10.38 4.45 -1.62
CA ARG A 21 11.73 4.67 -2.14
C ARG A 21 12.07 3.67 -3.24
N ARG A 22 13.26 3.80 -3.81
CA ARG A 22 13.86 2.82 -4.72
C ARG A 22 15.10 2.23 -4.06
N ASP A 23 15.29 0.92 -4.18
CA ASP A 23 16.51 0.23 -3.79
C ASP A 23 17.08 -0.59 -4.97
N ALA A 24 18.09 -1.42 -4.71
CA ALA A 24 18.73 -2.27 -5.71
C ALA A 24 17.76 -3.27 -6.38
N SER A 25 16.68 -3.65 -5.69
CA SER A 25 15.65 -4.57 -6.17
C SER A 25 14.44 -3.86 -6.83
N GLY A 26 14.44 -2.53 -6.89
CA GLY A 26 13.42 -1.75 -7.59
C GLY A 26 12.65 -0.79 -6.68
N ASN A 27 11.48 -0.35 -7.14
CA ASN A 27 10.62 0.55 -6.40
C ASN A 27 9.94 -0.17 -5.24
N LYS A 28 9.85 0.49 -4.10
CA LYS A 28 9.23 0.00 -2.87
C LYS A 28 7.99 0.81 -2.56
N TYR A 29 6.96 0.10 -2.17
CA TYR A 29 5.65 0.65 -1.90
C TYR A 29 5.15 0.20 -0.54
N HIS A 30 4.45 1.08 0.16
CA HIS A 30 3.59 0.72 1.27
C HIS A 30 2.23 0.26 0.75
N TRP A 31 1.77 -0.89 1.23
CA TRP A 31 0.54 -1.53 0.80
C TRP A 31 -0.56 -1.35 1.85
N GLY A 32 -1.77 -1.08 1.37
CA GLY A 32 -2.96 -1.01 2.23
C GLY A 32 -4.23 -1.40 1.47
N LEU A 33 -5.27 -1.70 2.23
CA LEU A 33 -6.62 -1.93 1.75
C LEU A 33 -7.49 -0.73 2.11
N TYR A 34 -8.12 -0.12 1.12
CA TYR A 34 -8.97 1.05 1.32
C TYR A 34 -10.40 0.74 0.90
N ALA A 35 -11.32 0.74 1.88
CA ALA A 35 -12.74 0.53 1.67
C ALA A 35 -13.47 1.87 1.64
N THR A 36 -14.15 2.18 0.53
CA THR A 36 -15.00 3.37 0.43
C THR A 36 -16.32 3.18 1.15
N SER A 37 -16.84 4.28 1.68
CA SER A 37 -18.23 4.40 2.14
C SER A 37 -19.20 4.53 0.96
N ASP A 38 -20.48 4.74 1.25
CA ASP A 38 -21.49 5.07 0.23
C ASP A 38 -21.22 6.44 -0.43
N THR A 39 -20.45 7.33 0.21
CA THR A 39 -20.09 8.66 -0.32
C THR A 39 -18.56 8.83 -0.40
N PRO A 40 -17.91 8.26 -1.45
CA PRO A 40 -16.48 8.49 -1.68
C PRO A 40 -16.21 10.01 -1.87
N PRO A 41 -15.01 10.50 -1.54
CA PRO A 41 -13.77 9.74 -1.33
C PRO A 41 -13.50 9.39 0.14
N ARG A 42 -14.51 9.46 1.02
CA ARG A 42 -14.37 9.06 2.42
C ARG A 42 -14.42 7.54 2.56
N GLY A 43 -13.54 7.00 3.40
CA GLY A 43 -13.46 5.57 3.65
C GLY A 43 -12.56 5.20 4.81
N THR A 44 -12.25 3.91 4.89
CA THR A 44 -11.36 3.32 5.90
C THR A 44 -10.16 2.70 5.21
N LEU A 45 -8.95 3.01 5.69
CA LEU A 45 -7.71 2.33 5.34
C LEU A 45 -7.39 1.27 6.40
N PHE A 46 -7.09 0.06 5.95
CA PHE A 46 -6.60 -1.07 6.73
C PHE A 46 -5.20 -1.41 6.24
N HIS A 47 -4.20 -1.32 7.11
CA HIS A 47 -2.83 -1.65 6.74
C HIS A 47 -2.02 -2.14 7.93
N ALA A 48 -0.86 -2.74 7.63
CA ALA A 48 0.16 -3.02 8.62
C ALA A 48 1.23 -1.92 8.50
N THR A 49 1.53 -1.22 9.57
CA THR A 49 2.50 -0.11 9.60
C THR A 49 3.42 -0.23 10.81
N ASP A 50 4.62 0.31 10.73
CA ASP A 50 5.56 0.50 11.84
C ASP A 50 5.65 1.97 12.27
N ALA A 51 4.67 2.79 11.86
CA ALA A 51 4.59 4.19 12.23
C ALA A 51 4.70 4.40 13.75
N GLY A 52 5.70 5.16 14.18
CA GLY A 52 5.97 5.41 15.59
C GLY A 52 6.56 4.22 16.36
N ARG A 53 7.01 3.17 15.66
CA ARG A 53 7.67 1.98 16.23
C ARG A 53 9.04 1.76 15.60
N GLN A 54 9.71 0.69 16.01
CA GLN A 54 10.95 0.27 15.38
C GLN A 54 10.67 -0.22 13.95
N PRO A 55 11.60 -0.02 13.01
CA PRO A 55 11.52 -0.61 11.68
C PRO A 55 11.13 -2.08 11.71
N LEU A 56 10.12 -2.45 10.91
CA LEU A 56 9.58 -3.82 10.81
C LEU A 56 8.84 -4.33 12.06
N ASP A 57 8.64 -3.51 13.09
CA ASP A 57 7.73 -3.82 14.21
C ASP A 57 6.28 -3.44 13.82
N LEU A 58 5.76 -4.17 12.84
CA LEU A 58 4.49 -3.86 12.22
C LEU A 58 3.31 -4.14 13.17
N TYR A 59 2.32 -3.26 13.14
CA TYR A 59 1.03 -3.48 13.78
C TYR A 59 -0.10 -3.14 12.82
N TYR A 60 -1.24 -3.78 13.06
CA TYR A 60 -2.47 -3.48 12.35
C TYR A 60 -3.00 -2.11 12.77
N GLU A 61 -3.26 -1.25 11.79
CA GLU A 61 -3.93 0.02 11.98
C GLU A 61 -5.17 0.10 11.09
N GLU A 62 -6.30 0.50 11.70
CA GLU A 62 -7.46 1.02 11.00
C GLU A 62 -7.45 2.56 11.09
N ARG A 63 -7.55 3.23 9.95
CA ARG A 63 -7.60 4.70 9.90
C ARG A 63 -8.72 5.20 9.01
N LYS A 64 -9.49 6.17 9.49
CA LYS A 64 -10.45 6.91 8.65
C LYS A 64 -9.69 7.85 7.73
N VAL A 65 -10.06 7.84 6.45
CA VAL A 65 -9.40 8.64 5.41
C VAL A 65 -10.45 9.47 4.68
N GLU A 66 -10.27 10.79 4.71
CA GLU A 66 -11.17 11.72 4.03
C GLU A 66 -11.08 11.64 2.50
N ASN A 67 -9.86 11.49 1.97
CA ASN A 67 -9.62 11.25 0.57
C ASN A 67 -8.22 10.64 0.36
N PRO A 68 -8.10 9.38 -0.11
CA PRO A 68 -6.80 8.75 -0.33
C PRO A 68 -5.98 9.44 -1.43
N THR A 69 -6.63 10.12 -2.39
CA THR A 69 -5.95 10.79 -3.50
C THR A 69 -5.27 12.10 -3.08
N LYS A 70 -5.50 12.57 -1.85
CA LYS A 70 -4.80 13.74 -1.28
C LYS A 70 -3.43 13.38 -0.69
N SER A 71 -3.11 12.10 -0.55
CA SER A 71 -1.81 11.69 -0.01
C SER A 71 -0.67 12.00 -0.99
N LYS A 72 0.42 12.58 -0.44
CA LYS A 72 1.64 12.93 -1.19
C LYS A 72 2.49 11.73 -1.59
N SER A 73 2.28 10.59 -0.96
CA SER A 73 2.99 9.33 -1.26
C SER A 73 2.14 8.37 -2.10
N MET A 74 0.81 8.54 -2.11
CA MET A 74 -0.10 7.65 -2.83
C MET A 74 0.21 7.65 -4.33
N THR A 75 0.56 6.49 -4.89
CA THR A 75 0.87 6.34 -6.31
C THR A 75 -0.37 5.91 -7.07
N VAL A 76 -1.01 4.83 -6.62
CA VAL A 76 -2.23 4.30 -7.24
C VAL A 76 -3.22 3.73 -6.23
N CYS A 77 -4.50 3.79 -6.58
CA CYS A 77 -5.61 3.07 -5.96
C CYS A 77 -6.24 2.17 -7.02
N VAL A 78 -6.18 0.84 -6.85
CA VAL A 78 -6.73 -0.13 -7.82
C VAL A 78 -7.89 -0.90 -7.22
N LYS A 79 -9.05 -0.86 -7.90
CA LYS A 79 -10.26 -1.57 -7.47
C LYS A 79 -10.00 -3.07 -7.51
N ILE A 80 -10.34 -3.75 -6.41
CA ILE A 80 -10.30 -5.22 -6.31
C ILE A 80 -11.68 -5.85 -6.22
N GLY A 81 -12.71 -5.10 -5.81
CA GLY A 81 -14.09 -5.56 -5.85
C GLY A 81 -15.03 -4.70 -5.04
N ASP A 82 -16.32 -4.99 -5.13
CA ASP A 82 -17.36 -4.31 -4.36
C ASP A 82 -17.48 -4.95 -2.97
N VAL A 83 -17.85 -4.14 -1.98
CA VAL A 83 -17.99 -4.57 -0.58
C VAL A 83 -19.34 -4.18 -0.02
N SER A 84 -19.92 -5.09 0.76
CA SER A 84 -21.24 -4.88 1.37
C SER A 84 -21.16 -4.22 2.76
N SER A 85 -20.05 -4.39 3.48
CA SER A 85 -19.89 -3.92 4.86
C SER A 85 -18.44 -3.69 5.26
N THR A 86 -18.05 -2.44 5.49
CA THR A 86 -16.72 -2.09 6.02
C THR A 86 -16.46 -2.70 7.40
N THR A 87 -17.49 -2.89 8.21
CA THR A 87 -17.37 -3.57 9.52
C THR A 87 -17.03 -5.05 9.36
N ALA A 88 -17.62 -5.73 8.38
CA ALA A 88 -17.27 -7.12 8.09
C ALA A 88 -15.83 -7.22 7.56
N ILE A 89 -15.42 -6.30 6.70
CA ILE A 89 -14.02 -6.19 6.25
C ILE A 89 -13.09 -6.03 7.44
N HIS A 90 -13.33 -5.05 8.33
CA HIS A 90 -12.53 -4.84 9.54
C HIS A 90 -12.37 -6.12 10.36
N ARG A 91 -13.49 -6.78 10.71
CA ARG A 91 -13.47 -7.98 11.55
C ARG A 91 -12.68 -9.12 10.90
N CYS A 92 -12.70 -9.22 9.58
CA CYS A 92 -11.94 -10.23 8.86
C CYS A 92 -10.44 -9.88 8.82
N VAL A 93 -10.09 -8.69 8.36
CA VAL A 93 -8.68 -8.32 8.15
C VAL A 93 -7.90 -8.08 9.45
N SER A 94 -8.59 -7.84 10.57
CA SER A 94 -7.96 -7.75 11.89
C SER A 94 -7.56 -9.10 12.50
N THR A 95 -8.04 -10.22 11.93
CA THR A 95 -7.67 -11.58 12.35
C THR A 95 -6.39 -12.10 11.69
N VAL A 96 -5.86 -11.38 10.70
CA VAL A 96 -4.60 -11.73 10.05
C VAL A 96 -3.49 -11.71 11.12
N PRO A 97 -2.74 -12.81 11.30
CA PRO A 97 -1.82 -12.99 12.42
C PRO A 97 -0.48 -12.27 12.21
N LEU A 98 -0.55 -10.96 11.97
CA LEU A 98 0.60 -10.07 11.76
C LEU A 98 1.64 -10.24 12.88
N MET A 99 2.92 -10.24 12.51
CA MET A 99 4.08 -10.45 13.39
C MET A 99 4.21 -11.84 14.04
N SER A 100 3.29 -12.77 13.79
CA SER A 100 3.44 -14.15 14.26
C SER A 100 4.48 -14.90 13.41
N ARG A 101 5.68 -15.16 13.97
CA ARG A 101 6.77 -15.87 13.27
C ARG A 101 6.38 -17.28 12.82
N SER A 102 5.54 -17.97 13.60
CA SER A 102 5.05 -19.31 13.28
C SER A 102 3.94 -19.33 12.23
N ARG A 103 3.44 -18.17 11.82
CA ARG A 103 2.36 -18.04 10.82
C ARG A 103 2.77 -17.19 9.61
N ILE A 104 4.07 -17.13 9.31
CA ILE A 104 4.54 -16.52 8.07
C ILE A 104 4.03 -17.39 6.90
N PRO A 105 3.34 -16.82 5.89
CA PRO A 105 2.85 -17.57 4.75
C PRO A 105 3.97 -18.26 3.97
N ALA A 106 3.67 -19.42 3.38
CA ALA A 106 4.65 -20.16 2.59
C ALA A 106 5.20 -19.30 1.43
N GLY A 107 6.53 -19.32 1.27
CA GLY A 107 7.24 -18.51 0.26
C GLY A 107 7.57 -17.08 0.71
N GLU A 108 7.11 -16.65 1.88
CA GLU A 108 7.46 -15.36 2.46
C GLU A 108 8.55 -15.51 3.53
N ARG A 109 9.50 -14.57 3.58
CA ARG A 109 10.60 -14.61 4.56
C ARG A 109 10.23 -13.99 5.90
N GLN A 110 9.34 -12.99 5.89
CA GLN A 110 8.93 -12.23 7.07
C GLN A 110 7.60 -11.53 6.81
N TRP A 111 6.98 -11.01 7.88
CA TRP A 111 5.84 -10.13 7.75
C TRP A 111 6.24 -8.78 7.17
N THR A 112 5.48 -8.32 6.19
CA THR A 112 5.55 -6.96 5.67
C THR A 112 4.14 -6.43 5.39
N CYS A 113 4.00 -5.13 5.08
CA CYS A 113 2.70 -4.57 4.70
C CYS A 113 2.12 -5.23 3.44
N ARG A 114 2.99 -5.62 2.49
CA ARG A 114 2.62 -6.42 1.31
C ARG A 114 2.10 -7.79 1.72
N VAL A 115 2.82 -8.52 2.57
CA VAL A 115 2.40 -9.85 3.05
C VAL A 115 1.08 -9.76 3.80
N TYR A 116 0.90 -8.75 4.65
CA TYR A 116 -0.37 -8.48 5.32
C TYR A 116 -1.52 -8.33 4.34
N VAL A 117 -1.36 -7.51 3.29
CA VAL A 117 -2.42 -7.31 2.28
C VAL A 117 -2.76 -8.61 1.55
N LYS A 118 -1.76 -9.43 1.19
CA LYS A 118 -2.00 -10.74 0.56
C LYS A 118 -2.84 -11.65 1.44
N GLU A 119 -2.48 -11.77 2.71
CA GLU A 119 -3.22 -12.60 3.67
C GLU A 119 -4.60 -12.04 3.99
N ALA A 120 -4.75 -10.73 4.05
CA ALA A 120 -6.05 -10.09 4.18
C ALA A 120 -6.96 -10.39 2.97
N LEU A 121 -6.43 -10.40 1.75
CA LEU A 121 -7.19 -10.77 0.55
C LEU A 121 -7.61 -12.24 0.58
N ASN A 122 -6.72 -13.14 0.97
CA ASN A 122 -7.04 -14.56 1.17
C ASN A 122 -8.15 -14.74 2.22
N ALA A 123 -8.04 -14.05 3.36
CA ALA A 123 -9.03 -14.11 4.44
C ALA A 123 -10.40 -13.61 3.97
N LEU A 124 -10.45 -12.46 3.28
CA LEU A 124 -11.68 -11.90 2.72
C LEU A 124 -12.33 -12.82 1.68
N HIS A 125 -11.51 -13.43 0.83
CA HIS A 125 -11.99 -14.36 -0.19
C HIS A 125 -12.56 -15.63 0.43
N ASN A 126 -11.84 -16.24 1.38
CA ASN A 126 -12.27 -17.45 2.07
C ASN A 126 -13.53 -17.23 2.91
N ALA A 127 -13.69 -16.02 3.48
CA ALA A 127 -14.90 -15.61 4.20
C ALA A 127 -16.07 -15.21 3.29
N GLN A 128 -15.91 -15.32 1.96
CA GLN A 128 -16.92 -14.91 0.96
C GLN A 128 -17.34 -13.44 1.07
N LEU A 129 -16.50 -12.59 1.66
CA LEU A 129 -16.73 -11.15 1.78
C LEU A 129 -16.26 -10.39 0.53
N LEU A 130 -15.43 -11.03 -0.29
CA LEU A 130 -14.89 -10.48 -1.53
C LEU A 130 -14.64 -11.59 -2.56
N SER A 131 -15.21 -11.45 -3.76
CA SER A 131 -14.82 -12.29 -4.90
C SER A 131 -13.60 -11.68 -5.58
N LEU A 132 -12.48 -12.39 -5.58
CA LEU A 132 -11.25 -11.87 -6.19
C LEU A 132 -11.28 -12.05 -7.72
N PRO A 133 -10.90 -11.03 -8.50
CA PRO A 133 -10.92 -11.10 -9.96
C PRO A 133 -9.79 -11.95 -10.56
N ALA A 134 -8.80 -12.32 -9.75
CA ALA A 134 -7.67 -13.18 -10.11
C ALA A 134 -7.03 -13.75 -8.84
N SER A 135 -6.04 -14.64 -8.98
CA SER A 135 -5.26 -15.11 -7.83
C SER A 135 -4.50 -13.96 -7.16
N VAL A 136 -4.30 -14.04 -5.84
CA VAL A 136 -3.59 -13.00 -5.05
C VAL A 136 -2.20 -12.69 -5.63
N GLY A 137 -1.45 -13.70 -6.07
CA GLY A 137 -0.15 -13.48 -6.72
C GLY A 137 -0.25 -12.75 -8.07
N SER A 138 -1.33 -12.93 -8.83
CA SER A 138 -1.56 -12.20 -10.08
C SER A 138 -1.97 -10.75 -9.82
N ILE A 139 -2.81 -10.53 -8.80
CA ILE A 139 -3.18 -9.20 -8.30
C ILE A 139 -1.92 -8.46 -7.86
N GLU A 140 -1.06 -9.07 -7.04
CA GLU A 140 0.19 -8.51 -6.56
C GLU A 140 1.09 -8.02 -7.71
N ARG A 141 1.36 -8.89 -8.69
CA ARG A 141 2.18 -8.53 -9.86
C ARG A 141 1.58 -7.39 -10.68
N ALA A 142 0.27 -7.42 -10.91
CA ALA A 142 -0.41 -6.38 -11.67
C ALA A 142 -0.43 -5.03 -10.93
N CYS A 143 -0.65 -5.03 -9.61
CA CYS A 143 -0.57 -3.85 -8.75
C CYS A 143 0.80 -3.16 -8.86
N LEU A 144 1.88 -3.95 -8.75
CA LEU A 144 3.25 -3.44 -8.88
C LEU A 144 3.49 -2.87 -10.28
N ALA A 145 3.15 -3.61 -11.33
CA ALA A 145 3.33 -3.14 -12.71
C ALA A 145 2.59 -1.83 -13.00
N VAL A 146 1.40 -1.65 -12.42
CA VAL A 146 0.61 -0.43 -12.53
C VAL A 146 1.23 0.72 -11.74
N ALA A 147 1.69 0.46 -10.52
CA ALA A 147 2.35 1.46 -9.68
C ALA A 147 3.68 1.93 -10.31
N ASP A 148 4.49 1.01 -10.84
CA ASP A 148 5.74 1.31 -11.53
C ASP A 148 5.50 2.15 -12.78
N ALA A 149 4.52 1.76 -13.60
CA ALA A 149 4.16 2.50 -14.81
C ALA A 149 3.62 3.91 -14.49
N TYR A 150 2.96 4.09 -13.34
CA TYR A 150 2.39 5.37 -12.93
C TYR A 150 3.38 6.26 -12.15
N LEU A 151 4.48 5.69 -11.63
CA LEU A 151 5.42 6.40 -10.77
C LEU A 151 6.01 7.68 -11.39
N PRO A 152 6.39 7.75 -12.68
CA PRO A 152 6.90 8.99 -13.28
C PRO A 152 5.91 10.16 -13.18
N TYR A 153 4.63 9.92 -13.47
CA TYR A 153 3.55 10.90 -13.32
C TYR A 153 3.36 11.31 -11.85
N ARG A 154 3.52 10.34 -10.95
CA ARG A 154 3.43 10.64 -9.52
C ARG A 154 4.56 11.54 -9.05
N LEU A 155 5.78 11.32 -9.53
CA LEU A 155 6.96 12.13 -9.21
C LEU A 155 6.89 13.54 -9.83
N SER A 156 6.18 13.73 -10.95
CA SER A 156 5.83 15.04 -11.49
C SER A 156 4.67 15.74 -10.75
N ARG A 157 4.28 15.21 -9.57
CA ARG A 157 3.22 15.73 -8.68
C ARG A 157 1.81 15.63 -9.27
N GLU A 158 1.58 14.75 -10.23
CA GLU A 158 0.21 14.45 -10.67
C GLU A 158 -0.58 13.74 -9.56
N ARG A 159 -1.91 13.77 -9.73
CA ARG A 159 -2.81 13.08 -8.81
C ARG A 159 -2.56 11.56 -8.88
N PRO A 160 -2.75 10.84 -7.76
CA PRO A 160 -2.63 9.39 -7.77
C PRO A 160 -3.57 8.75 -8.79
N GLY A 161 -3.12 7.70 -9.46
CA GLY A 161 -3.92 6.99 -10.45
C GLY A 161 -5.02 6.19 -9.77
N VAL A 162 -6.28 6.42 -10.14
CA VAL A 162 -7.43 5.65 -9.63
C VAL A 162 -8.00 4.77 -10.73
N TYR A 163 -8.01 3.46 -10.50
CA TYR A 163 -8.52 2.45 -11.44
C TYR A 163 -9.78 1.81 -10.88
N ASN A 164 -10.94 2.16 -11.44
CA ASN A 164 -12.26 1.70 -11.00
C ASN A 164 -12.77 0.45 -11.75
N ASP A 165 -11.96 -0.09 -12.65
CA ASP A 165 -12.24 -1.31 -13.42
C ASP A 165 -11.12 -2.33 -13.21
N PHE A 166 -11.18 -3.47 -13.91
CA PHE A 166 -10.18 -4.54 -13.86
C PHE A 166 -9.17 -4.52 -15.03
N SER A 167 -9.14 -3.45 -15.82
CA SER A 167 -8.22 -3.34 -16.97
C SER A 167 -6.74 -3.37 -16.55
N TRP A 168 -6.45 -2.94 -15.32
CA TRP A 168 -5.11 -2.95 -14.72
C TRP A 168 -4.55 -4.37 -14.54
N LEU A 169 -5.39 -5.40 -14.38
CA LEU A 169 -4.95 -6.80 -14.24
C LEU A 169 -4.20 -7.31 -15.47
N ARG A 170 -4.55 -6.83 -16.66
CA ARG A 170 -3.92 -7.25 -17.93
C ARG A 170 -2.43 -6.88 -18.01
N ARG A 171 -1.99 -5.88 -17.23
CA ARG A 171 -0.60 -5.42 -17.23
C ARG A 171 0.34 -6.38 -16.51
N GLY A 172 -0.17 -7.18 -15.59
CA GLY A 172 0.62 -8.23 -14.91
C GLY A 172 0.88 -9.46 -15.77
N SER A 173 0.15 -9.64 -16.88
CA SER A 173 0.21 -10.83 -17.74
C SER A 173 1.33 -10.77 -18.79
N THR A 174 1.87 -9.58 -19.08
CA THR A 174 2.88 -9.37 -20.13
C THR A 174 4.30 -9.29 -19.59
N SER A 175 4.50 -9.34 -18.28
CA SER A 175 5.84 -9.42 -17.71
C SER A 175 6.36 -10.84 -17.91
N ARG A 176 7.17 -11.02 -18.96
CA ARG A 176 7.99 -12.20 -19.22
C ARG A 176 8.57 -12.69 -17.89
N THR A 177 8.16 -13.87 -17.46
CA THR A 177 8.78 -14.60 -16.37
C THR A 177 10.25 -14.77 -16.73
N ILE A 178 11.11 -13.94 -16.14
CA ILE A 178 12.49 -14.38 -15.93
C ILE A 178 12.36 -15.48 -14.88
N PRO A 179 12.77 -16.73 -15.18
CA PRO A 179 12.88 -17.73 -14.14
C PRO A 179 13.91 -17.18 -13.15
N MET A 180 13.46 -16.74 -11.97
CA MET A 180 14.36 -16.66 -10.83
C MET A 180 14.70 -18.11 -10.50
N GLU A 181 15.78 -18.61 -11.09
CA GLU A 181 16.54 -19.70 -10.49
C GLU A 181 16.87 -19.22 -9.07
N VAL A 182 16.24 -19.85 -8.09
CA VAL A 182 16.42 -19.53 -6.69
C VAL A 182 17.79 -20.08 -6.33
N ASP A 183 18.84 -19.26 -6.48
CA ASP A 183 20.08 -19.46 -5.74
C ASP A 183 19.81 -19.05 -4.28
N PRO A 184 19.77 -20.01 -3.33
CA PRO A 184 19.47 -19.71 -1.93
C PRO A 184 20.61 -18.93 -1.24
N THR A 185 21.75 -18.76 -1.89
CA THR A 185 23.01 -18.31 -1.24
C THR A 185 23.43 -16.88 -1.58
N LEU A 186 22.76 -16.20 -2.53
CA LEU A 186 23.18 -14.86 -2.99
C LEU A 186 22.17 -13.71 -2.80
N TYR A 187 21.02 -13.94 -2.17
CA TYR A 187 20.12 -12.84 -1.80
C TYR A 187 20.58 -12.17 -0.51
N TYR A 188 21.56 -11.27 -0.63
CA TYR A 188 21.93 -10.32 0.42
C TYR A 188 20.66 -9.59 0.93
N PRO A 189 20.56 -9.26 2.23
CA PRO A 189 19.36 -8.66 2.80
C PRO A 189 19.14 -7.29 2.17
N SER A 190 18.16 -7.16 1.29
CA SER A 190 17.69 -5.83 0.87
C SER A 190 17.04 -5.21 2.09
N GLU A 191 17.70 -4.22 2.68
CA GLU A 191 17.24 -3.48 3.83
C GLU A 191 15.82 -2.93 3.56
N MET A 192 14.84 -3.48 4.30
CA MET A 192 13.86 -2.75 5.13
C MET A 192 12.57 -2.22 4.44
N GLU A 193 11.52 -3.04 4.25
CA GLU A 193 10.15 -2.51 3.97
C GLU A 193 9.59 -1.74 5.18
N VAL A 194 9.99 -0.48 5.34
CA VAL A 194 9.73 0.37 6.51
C VAL A 194 8.89 1.57 6.08
N ASP A 195 7.74 1.77 6.72
CA ASP A 195 6.92 2.97 6.63
C ASP A 195 7.46 4.01 7.63
N SER A 196 8.70 4.44 7.38
CA SER A 196 9.30 5.54 8.13
C SER A 196 8.68 6.84 7.64
N SER A 197 7.49 7.16 8.15
CA SER A 197 6.99 8.53 8.16
C SER A 197 7.92 9.39 9.03
N GLY A 198 9.06 9.80 8.48
CA GLY A 198 9.82 11.00 8.83
C GLY A 198 10.33 11.17 10.26
N ARG A 199 10.56 10.11 11.06
CA ARG A 199 11.11 10.27 12.42
C ARG A 199 12.21 9.29 12.78
N TYR A 200 13.30 9.31 12.01
CA TYR A 200 14.60 8.93 12.57
C TYR A 200 15.66 9.93 12.08
N ARG A 201 16.11 10.81 12.98
CA ARG A 201 17.28 11.67 12.74
C ARG A 201 18.51 10.76 12.66
N SER A 202 18.89 10.37 11.47
CA SER A 202 20.27 9.96 11.18
C SER A 202 21.05 11.22 10.80
N THR A 203 22.03 11.56 11.62
CA THR A 203 22.94 12.68 11.42
C THR A 203 23.90 12.41 10.26
N ARG A 204 23.46 12.61 9.01
CA ARG A 204 24.35 12.98 7.90
C ARG A 204 23.67 14.01 7.00
N SER A 205 24.24 15.20 7.04
CA SER A 205 23.86 16.38 6.26
C SER A 205 24.02 16.12 4.77
N TYR A 206 22.93 16.19 4.00
CA TYR A 206 22.85 16.75 2.64
C TYR A 206 21.38 16.90 2.24
N GLY A 207 20.95 18.14 1.96
CA GLY A 207 19.70 18.46 1.23
C GLY A 207 18.38 18.34 2.01
N SER A 208 17.96 19.43 2.64
CA SER A 208 16.66 19.56 3.32
C SER A 208 15.49 19.40 2.34
N LEU A 209 14.76 18.28 2.44
CA LEU A 209 13.42 18.12 1.89
C LEU A 209 12.44 18.31 3.06
N MET A 210 11.65 19.39 3.00
CA MET A 210 10.69 19.80 4.05
C MET A 210 9.75 18.65 4.47
N ASP A 211 9.80 18.30 5.75
CA ASP A 211 8.88 17.39 6.44
C ASP A 211 7.44 17.91 6.35
N VAL A 212 6.51 17.07 5.88
CA VAL A 212 5.07 17.34 5.97
C VAL A 212 4.38 16.05 6.38
N ASP A 213 3.65 16.11 7.49
CA ASP A 213 2.87 14.99 7.99
C ASP A 213 1.69 14.63 7.04
N SER A 214 1.25 13.39 7.13
CA SER A 214 0.15 12.83 6.34
C SER A 214 -1.24 13.29 6.81
N SER A 215 -1.33 14.32 7.68
CA SER A 215 -2.59 14.74 8.33
C SER A 215 -3.31 15.89 7.61
N GLY A 216 -2.64 16.59 6.69
CA GLY A 216 -3.26 17.72 5.99
C GLY A 216 -3.65 18.89 6.90
N ARG A 217 -3.05 18.99 8.10
CA ARG A 217 -3.18 20.15 8.98
C ARG A 217 -1.96 21.07 8.80
N TYR A 218 -2.21 22.35 8.56
CA TYR A 218 -1.16 23.37 8.60
C TYR A 218 -0.67 23.51 10.04
N ALA A 219 0.62 23.26 10.27
CA ALA A 219 1.28 23.72 11.49
C ALA A 219 1.44 25.24 11.37
N SER A 220 0.62 25.99 12.11
CA SER A 220 0.85 27.41 12.35
C SER A 220 2.17 27.56 13.12
N SER A 221 3.15 28.22 12.52
CA SER A 221 4.38 28.63 13.20
C SER A 221 4.02 29.65 14.29
N GLN A 222 4.08 29.24 15.56
CA GLN A 222 4.22 30.20 16.65
C GLN A 222 5.69 30.60 16.70
N SER A 223 5.96 31.84 16.30
CA SER A 223 7.20 32.55 16.57
C SER A 223 7.31 32.81 18.06
N TYR A 224 8.32 32.25 18.71
CA TYR A 224 8.79 32.76 19.99
C TYR A 224 9.63 34.01 19.71
N GLY A 225 9.13 35.17 20.14
CA GLY A 225 9.92 36.38 20.31
C GLY A 225 10.70 36.29 21.63
N PHE A 226 11.93 36.80 21.58
CA PHE A 226 12.80 37.02 22.73
C PHE A 226 12.21 38.02 23.73
#